data_AF-A0AAN5C5T5-F1
#
_entry.id   AF-A0AAN5C5T5-F1
#
_cell.length_a   1.000
_cell.length_b   1.000
_cell.length_c   1.000
_cell.angle_alpha   90.00
_cell.angle_beta   90.00
_cell.angle_gamma   90.00
#
_symmetry.space_group_name_H-M   'P 1'
#
loop_
_entity.id
_entity.type
_entity.pdbx_description
1 polymer ?
#
loop_
_entity_poly.entity_id
_entity_poly.type
_entity_poly.pdbx_seq_one_letter_code
_entity_poly.pdbx_strand_id
1 'polypeptide(L)'
;FLLLVALCLIPTSYSHAIPASKIAKTPLITRAEAMNTMRNAMKNDKINCVVCSTIVQGLNQLISEEEEEEKIDDFLKKTCVTLDLAQTEVCNDMVDEYANELYFVVERVIFTPDELCGIFVDDCGIPVNPLKVLWNLTIPGGKPAVKPWPTVKAPKKTQRVLHLSDIHVDREYVEGSEADCKGDQVISTLCCRVYPEMGTSQNNTAIKSPAGKWGAVYGCDLPFRTFDAAMRHISETHKDLDYIMITGDLEAHDIWDYTKEKTTANIANITQVLFNYFPKTPIYESIGNHEGVPMDAMAPHNMDEYDTRGPTWLYNTLADEWSRWISPEAVKGVQYRASYVEYPSPGLKLISINTIYCSKNNFYLFINQTDPDGTLSWLISELLDSETKGEKVHIISHIPAGDDYCLKGWAHNFYDIVNRFENTIAGQFYGHTHDDHFEVYYEDSNPAGRPTHFNFITPSLTSYSFHNPAYRIYTIDGGYEGATYTVIDAETYTTDLNEANAKDQEPQFFLEYSTRDEYGLPDLSPSSWAGLIDRLAVDDDLFTKFHRFYFRSTHEDNCVNDPACRKKFVCGLKAAKSYEEDNFCAGL
;
A
#
# COMPACT_ATOMS: atom_id res chain seq x y z
N PHE A 1 3.74 20.22 4.16
CA PHE A 1 4.70 19.13 4.44
C PHE A 1 4.82 18.16 3.29
N LEU A 2 3.73 17.62 2.73
CA LEU A 2 3.69 16.80 1.50
C LEU A 2 4.40 17.39 0.27
N LEU A 3 4.77 18.66 0.35
CA LEU A 3 5.45 19.39 -0.71
C LEU A 3 6.68 20.17 -0.21
N LEU A 4 6.81 20.39 1.10
CA LEU A 4 8.05 20.89 1.72
C LEU A 4 9.10 19.78 1.82
N VAL A 5 8.64 18.52 1.95
CA VAL A 5 9.47 17.31 2.08
C VAL A 5 9.50 16.46 0.82
N ALA A 6 8.54 16.56 -0.11
CA ALA A 6 8.65 15.85 -1.38
C ALA A 6 9.99 16.15 -2.12
N LEU A 7 10.65 17.27 -1.81
CA LEU A 7 11.95 17.67 -2.38
C LEU A 7 13.14 17.61 -1.47
N CYS A 8 12.93 17.54 -0.17
CA CYS A 8 14.09 17.55 0.69
C CYS A 8 14.90 16.30 0.43
N LEU A 9 14.26 15.18 0.05
CA LEU A 9 14.92 13.90 -0.26
C LEU A 9 14.34 13.11 -1.39
N ILE A 10 15.16 12.99 -2.42
CA ILE A 10 15.33 11.72 -3.10
C ILE A 10 16.82 11.36 -2.91
N PRO A 11 17.14 10.24 -2.25
CA PRO A 11 17.70 9.12 -3.01
C PRO A 11 16.94 7.83 -2.65
N THR A 12 16.58 6.98 -3.61
CA THR A 12 17.48 5.91 -4.06
C THR A 12 16.93 5.23 -5.32
N SER A 13 17.71 5.26 -6.41
CA SER A 13 17.95 4.11 -7.28
C SER A 13 19.02 4.47 -8.33
N TYR A 14 19.85 3.47 -8.66
CA TYR A 14 21.03 3.48 -9.54
C TYR A 14 22.37 4.00 -8.98
N SER A 15 22.98 3.11 -8.20
CA SER A 15 24.43 3.00 -8.00
C SER A 15 25.12 2.58 -9.30
N HIS A 16 25.97 3.43 -9.88
CA HIS A 16 27.05 2.99 -10.79
C HIS A 16 28.35 3.70 -10.37
N ALA A 17 29.36 2.90 -10.02
CA ALA A 17 30.67 3.35 -9.55
C ALA A 17 31.60 3.74 -10.72
N ILE A 18 32.32 4.87 -10.62
CA ILE A 18 33.50 5.20 -11.45
C ILE A 18 34.54 5.97 -10.59
N PRO A 19 35.86 5.73 -10.74
CA PRO A 19 36.86 6.02 -9.71
C PRO A 19 37.48 7.43 -9.77
N ALA A 20 38.01 7.84 -8.62
CA ALA A 20 38.65 9.13 -8.37
C ALA A 20 40.00 9.30 -9.09
N SER A 21 40.24 10.47 -9.71
CA SER A 21 41.59 11.06 -9.75
C SER A 21 41.63 12.58 -10.02
N LYS A 22 42.52 13.23 -9.25
CA LYS A 22 43.28 14.48 -9.48
C LYS A 22 42.55 15.84 -9.52
N ILE A 23 42.72 16.56 -8.41
CA ILE A 23 42.46 18.00 -8.26
C ILE A 23 43.52 18.81 -9.02
N ALA A 24 43.07 19.65 -9.95
CA ALA A 24 43.84 20.76 -10.52
C ALA A 24 43.02 22.06 -10.40
N LYS A 25 43.68 23.17 -10.08
CA LYS A 25 43.09 24.50 -9.84
C LYS A 25 42.74 25.21 -11.16
N THR A 26 41.48 25.68 -11.32
CA THR A 26 41.01 26.93 -12.01
C THR A 26 39.47 26.89 -12.21
N PRO A 27 38.78 27.96 -12.64
CA PRO A 27 38.60 29.34 -12.13
C PRO A 27 37.11 29.60 -11.75
N LEU A 28 36.72 30.83 -11.42
CA LEU A 28 35.35 31.21 -11.03
C LEU A 28 34.31 30.89 -12.14
N ILE A 29 33.28 30.12 -11.77
CA ILE A 29 32.20 29.59 -12.61
C ILE A 29 31.12 30.66 -12.83
N THR A 30 30.53 30.73 -14.03
CA THR A 30 29.43 31.67 -14.34
C THR A 30 28.08 31.21 -13.74
N ARG A 31 27.10 32.09 -13.53
CA ARG A 31 25.77 31.75 -12.95
C ARG A 31 25.03 30.65 -13.73
N ALA A 32 25.18 30.60 -15.05
CA ALA A 32 24.57 29.57 -15.90
C ALA A 32 25.26 28.21 -15.73
N GLU A 33 26.59 28.19 -15.61
CA GLU A 33 27.35 26.97 -15.31
C GLU A 33 27.16 26.53 -13.85
N ALA A 34 26.95 27.44 -12.90
CA ALA A 34 26.59 27.11 -11.53
C ALA A 34 25.20 26.45 -11.44
N MET A 35 24.22 26.93 -12.22
CA MET A 35 22.90 26.28 -12.32
C MET A 35 22.96 24.95 -13.06
N ASN A 36 23.79 24.81 -14.11
CA ASN A 36 23.99 23.52 -14.78
C ASN A 36 24.80 22.53 -13.92
N THR A 37 25.71 23.04 -13.08
CA THR A 37 26.45 22.23 -12.10
C THR A 37 25.55 21.83 -10.93
N MET A 38 24.62 22.70 -10.47
CA MET A 38 23.59 22.36 -9.49
C MET A 38 22.62 21.30 -10.04
N ARG A 39 22.19 21.45 -11.30
CA ARG A 39 21.36 20.46 -12.00
C ARG A 39 22.08 19.12 -12.19
N ASN A 40 23.40 19.14 -12.39
CA ASN A 40 24.25 17.95 -12.47
C ASN A 40 24.78 17.45 -11.10
N ALA A 41 24.50 18.15 -9.99
CA ALA A 41 24.97 17.82 -8.64
C ALA A 41 23.88 17.24 -7.73
N MET A 42 22.79 16.73 -8.31
CA MET A 42 21.72 15.99 -7.62
C MET A 42 22.16 14.58 -7.18
N LYS A 43 23.28 14.49 -6.45
CA LYS A 43 23.82 13.28 -5.81
C LYS A 43 24.64 13.63 -4.55
N ASN A 44 24.16 14.55 -3.71
CA ASN A 44 24.90 14.93 -2.50
C ASN A 44 23.96 15.32 -1.34
N ASP A 45 23.84 14.45 -0.34
CA ASP A 45 22.93 14.55 0.80
C ASP A 45 23.14 15.83 1.64
N LYS A 46 24.33 16.43 1.56
CA LYS A 46 24.63 17.72 2.21
C LYS A 46 23.87 18.90 1.63
N ILE A 47 23.55 18.89 0.33
CA ILE A 47 22.78 19.97 -0.31
C ILE A 47 21.30 19.80 0.01
N ASN A 48 20.80 18.56 -0.05
CA ASN A 48 19.46 18.17 0.36
C ASN A 48 19.17 18.54 1.82
N CYS A 49 20.14 18.30 2.71
CA CYS A 49 20.07 18.72 4.11
C CYS A 49 19.92 20.24 4.25
N VAL A 50 20.74 21.02 3.55
CA VAL A 50 20.66 22.50 3.61
C VAL A 50 19.34 23.01 3.06
N VAL A 51 18.83 22.44 1.95
CA VAL A 51 17.53 22.78 1.38
C VAL A 51 16.42 22.49 2.39
N CYS A 52 16.44 21.31 2.99
CA CYS A 52 15.52 20.93 4.04
C CYS A 52 15.55 21.86 5.24
N SER A 53 16.72 22.04 5.86
CA SER A 53 16.82 22.87 7.04
C SER A 53 16.38 24.31 6.75
N THR A 54 16.67 24.84 5.55
CA THR A 54 16.25 26.19 5.14
C THR A 54 14.74 26.28 5.01
N ILE A 55 14.12 25.29 4.38
CA ILE A 55 12.67 25.20 4.18
C ILE A 55 11.96 25.12 5.53
N VAL A 56 12.41 24.22 6.41
CA VAL A 56 11.84 24.03 7.75
C VAL A 56 12.04 25.26 8.62
N GLN A 57 13.20 25.92 8.54
CA GLN A 57 13.44 27.17 9.26
C GLN A 57 12.53 28.31 8.78
N GLY A 58 12.34 28.46 7.46
CA GLY A 58 11.43 29.45 6.91
C GLY A 58 9.99 29.23 7.34
N LEU A 59 9.53 27.97 7.34
CA LEU A 59 8.20 27.61 7.84
C LEU A 59 8.06 27.88 9.35
N ASN A 60 9.01 27.40 10.16
CA ASN A 60 9.00 27.62 11.60
C ASN A 60 9.00 29.12 11.93
N GLN A 61 9.70 29.94 11.13
CA GLN A 61 9.65 31.38 11.26
C GLN A 61 8.24 31.92 11.00
N LEU A 62 7.62 31.58 9.87
CA LEU A 62 6.25 32.03 9.54
C LEU A 62 5.23 31.61 10.60
N ILE A 63 5.29 30.36 11.07
CA ILE A 63 4.42 29.84 12.13
C ILE A 63 4.69 30.59 13.45
N SER A 64 5.96 30.80 13.82
CA SER A 64 6.32 31.50 15.05
C SER A 64 5.97 33.00 15.05
N GLU A 65 5.86 33.59 13.86
CA GLU A 65 5.47 34.98 13.64
C GLU A 65 3.93 35.15 13.57
N GLU A 66 3.17 34.06 13.76
CA GLU A 66 1.70 34.03 13.65
C GLU A 66 1.23 34.63 12.30
N GLU A 67 1.99 34.39 11.23
CA GLU A 67 1.63 34.86 9.89
C GLU A 67 0.33 34.20 9.39
N GLU A 68 -0.42 34.92 8.56
CA GLU A 68 -1.68 34.44 8.00
C GLU A 68 -1.47 33.15 7.19
N GLU A 69 -2.37 32.16 7.33
CA GLU A 69 -2.32 30.85 6.65
C GLU A 69 -2.10 31.01 5.13
N GLU A 70 -2.73 32.02 4.50
CA GLU A 70 -2.57 32.36 3.09
C GLU A 70 -1.11 32.61 2.68
N LYS A 71 -0.31 33.24 3.54
CA LYS A 71 1.12 33.47 3.26
C LYS A 71 1.94 32.18 3.35
N ILE A 72 1.53 31.26 4.21
CA ILE A 72 2.16 29.96 4.34
C ILE A 72 1.80 29.13 3.09
N ASP A 73 0.53 29.09 2.70
CA ASP A 73 0.07 28.43 1.47
C ASP A 73 0.82 28.95 0.23
N ASP A 74 0.93 30.27 0.06
CA ASP A 74 1.67 30.89 -1.02
C ASP A 74 3.15 30.50 -1.02
N PHE A 75 3.77 30.42 0.15
CA PHE A 75 5.15 29.93 0.30
C PHE A 75 5.26 28.46 -0.14
N LEU A 76 4.31 27.61 0.26
CA LEU A 76 4.28 26.19 -0.12
C LEU A 76 4.11 26.02 -1.64
N LYS A 77 3.06 26.61 -2.21
CA LYS A 77 2.75 26.55 -3.64
C LYS A 77 3.92 27.03 -4.49
N LYS A 78 4.50 28.18 -4.12
CA LYS A 78 5.68 28.73 -4.81
C LYS A 78 6.90 27.84 -4.69
N THR A 79 7.12 27.23 -3.53
CA THR A 79 8.23 26.29 -3.31
C THR A 79 8.08 25.06 -4.21
N CYS A 80 6.88 24.51 -4.34
CA CYS A 80 6.59 23.39 -5.25
C CYS A 80 7.04 23.69 -6.67
N VAL A 81 6.53 24.79 -7.20
CA VAL A 81 6.68 25.17 -8.60
C VAL A 81 8.13 25.56 -8.87
N THR A 82 8.76 26.28 -7.93
CA THR A 82 10.15 26.73 -8.08
C THR A 82 11.15 25.58 -8.12
N LEU A 83 10.87 24.54 -7.35
CA LEU A 83 11.76 23.40 -7.22
C LEU A 83 11.35 22.22 -8.13
N ASP A 84 10.36 22.44 -9.00
CA ASP A 84 9.92 21.49 -10.03
C ASP A 84 9.52 20.15 -9.40
N LEU A 85 8.55 20.21 -8.48
CA LEU A 85 8.01 19.02 -7.79
C LEU A 85 6.84 18.34 -8.48
N ALA A 86 5.98 19.16 -9.05
CA ALA A 86 4.79 18.75 -9.75
C ALA A 86 4.39 19.92 -10.67
N GLN A 87 3.38 19.68 -11.51
CA GLN A 87 2.78 20.73 -12.29
C GLN A 87 2.14 21.79 -11.39
N THR A 88 2.02 23.03 -11.87
CA THR A 88 1.53 24.15 -11.05
C THR A 88 0.14 23.91 -10.46
N GLU A 89 -0.79 23.34 -11.23
CA GLU A 89 -2.14 22.98 -10.76
C GLU A 89 -2.06 21.93 -9.63
N VAL A 90 -1.36 20.81 -9.87
CA VAL A 90 -1.12 19.77 -8.86
C VAL A 90 -0.46 20.34 -7.60
N CYS A 91 0.54 21.21 -7.74
CA CYS A 91 1.17 21.89 -6.62
C CYS A 91 0.18 22.72 -5.80
N ASN A 92 -0.72 23.44 -6.46
CA ASN A 92 -1.70 24.29 -5.82
C ASN A 92 -2.75 23.45 -5.11
N ASP A 93 -3.32 22.49 -5.83
CA ASP A 93 -4.40 21.62 -5.34
C ASP A 93 -3.92 20.72 -4.20
N MET A 94 -2.71 20.17 -4.29
CA MET A 94 -2.12 19.40 -3.18
C MET A 94 -1.92 20.24 -1.91
N VAL A 95 -1.56 21.52 -2.07
CA VAL A 95 -1.45 22.42 -0.90
C VAL A 95 -2.84 22.70 -0.36
N ASP A 96 -3.81 23.02 -1.22
CA ASP A 96 -5.17 23.33 -0.81
C ASP A 96 -5.85 22.15 -0.10
N GLU A 97 -5.58 20.92 -0.53
CA GLU A 97 -6.13 19.71 0.07
C GLU A 97 -5.50 19.40 1.45
N TYR A 98 -4.17 19.53 1.58
CA TYR A 98 -3.47 19.04 2.77
C TYR A 98 -3.05 20.12 3.78
N ALA A 99 -3.01 21.40 3.41
CA ALA A 99 -2.44 22.46 4.26
C ALA A 99 -3.09 22.52 5.64
N ASN A 100 -4.42 22.50 5.70
CA ASN A 100 -5.18 22.58 6.95
C ASN A 100 -4.85 21.41 7.91
N GLU A 101 -4.78 20.19 7.40
CA GLU A 101 -4.44 19.02 8.23
C GLU A 101 -3.00 19.06 8.73
N LEU A 102 -2.10 19.58 7.90
CA LEU A 102 -0.71 19.71 8.25
C LEU A 102 -0.45 20.82 9.27
N TYR A 103 -1.10 21.99 9.14
CA TYR A 103 -1.00 23.07 10.12
C TYR A 103 -1.41 22.58 11.50
N PHE A 104 -2.55 21.90 11.55
CA PHE A 104 -3.07 21.32 12.77
C PHE A 104 -2.07 20.42 13.50
N VAL A 105 -1.41 19.51 12.77
CA VAL A 105 -0.42 18.58 13.34
C VAL A 105 0.88 19.30 13.71
N VAL A 106 1.42 20.15 12.83
CA VAL A 106 2.72 20.82 13.03
C VAL A 106 2.70 21.77 14.22
N GLU A 107 1.59 22.49 14.46
CA GLU A 107 1.44 23.32 15.66
C GLU A 107 1.54 22.52 16.97
N ARG A 108 1.17 21.23 16.94
CA ARG A 108 1.12 20.35 18.11
C ARG A 108 2.37 19.48 18.25
N VAL A 109 3.11 19.28 17.16
CA VAL A 109 4.32 18.48 17.09
C VAL A 109 5.47 19.39 16.64
N ILE A 110 6.04 20.16 17.59
CA ILE A 110 7.16 21.05 17.29
C ILE A 110 8.40 20.19 16.99
N PHE A 111 8.77 20.11 15.72
CA PHE A 111 10.04 19.54 15.28
C PHE A 111 11.09 20.63 15.11
N THR A 112 12.30 20.39 15.62
CA THR A 112 13.46 21.18 15.21
C THR A 112 13.84 20.85 13.74
N PRO A 113 14.50 21.76 13.00
CA PRO A 113 15.01 21.45 11.66
C PRO A 113 15.89 20.18 11.62
N ASP A 114 16.66 19.92 12.67
CA ASP A 114 17.52 18.74 12.78
C ASP A 114 16.72 17.44 13.05
N GLU A 115 15.61 17.51 13.78
CA GLU A 115 14.69 16.39 13.96
C GLU A 115 13.92 16.09 12.68
N LEU A 116 13.38 17.12 12.04
CA LEU A 116 12.53 16.97 10.86
C LEU A 116 13.34 16.53 9.64
N CYS A 117 14.47 17.18 9.38
CA CYS A 117 15.32 16.83 8.26
C CYS A 117 16.09 15.54 8.49
N GLY A 118 16.41 15.18 9.74
CA GLY A 118 17.06 13.91 10.06
C GLY A 118 16.17 12.68 9.88
N ILE A 119 14.83 12.86 9.77
CA ILE A 119 13.90 11.76 9.46
C ILE A 119 14.04 11.31 8.02
N PHE A 120 14.16 12.29 7.12
CA PHE A 120 14.08 12.03 5.70
C PHE A 120 15.46 12.10 5.04
N VAL A 121 16.44 12.88 5.58
CA VAL A 121 17.76 13.15 4.98
C VAL A 121 18.85 12.43 5.77
N ASP A 122 19.48 11.49 5.09
CA ASP A 122 20.67 10.81 5.58
C ASP A 122 21.73 11.84 6.02
N ASP A 123 22.24 11.69 7.24
CA ASP A 123 23.21 12.57 7.88
C ASP A 123 22.78 14.04 8.12
N CYS A 124 21.47 14.35 8.17
CA CYS A 124 20.96 15.72 8.44
C CYS A 124 20.31 15.90 9.82
N GLY A 125 21.09 15.74 10.89
CA GLY A 125 20.63 15.95 12.28
C GLY A 125 20.54 14.66 13.09
N ILE A 126 19.98 14.75 14.30
CA ILE A 126 19.78 13.59 15.20
C ILE A 126 18.26 13.36 15.28
N PRO A 127 17.71 12.39 14.55
CA PRO A 127 16.27 12.21 14.53
C PRO A 127 15.79 11.54 15.82
N VAL A 128 14.89 12.20 16.55
CA VAL A 128 13.77 11.43 17.11
C VAL A 128 12.92 11.05 15.92
N ASN A 129 13.22 9.91 15.29
CA ASN A 129 12.48 9.50 14.10
C ASN A 129 11.07 9.09 14.55
N PRO A 130 10.03 9.90 14.26
CA PRO A 130 8.69 9.62 14.72
C PRO A 130 8.14 8.37 14.02
N LEU A 131 8.70 7.96 12.88
CA LEU A 131 8.35 6.70 12.21
C LEU A 131 8.76 5.46 13.01
N LYS A 132 9.73 5.60 13.92
CA LYS A 132 10.37 4.50 14.66
C LYS A 132 10.01 4.47 16.15
N VAL A 133 9.00 5.23 16.58
CA VAL A 133 8.55 5.26 17.98
C VAL A 133 7.97 3.91 18.37
N LEU A 134 8.49 3.34 19.46
CA LEU A 134 7.99 2.10 20.04
C LEU A 134 7.07 2.39 21.22
N TRP A 135 5.97 1.64 21.27
CA TRP A 135 5.04 1.58 22.39
C TRP A 135 4.66 0.12 22.60
N ASN A 136 4.21 -0.22 23.80
CA ASN A 136 3.93 -1.61 24.15
C ASN A 136 2.44 -1.81 24.37
N LEU A 137 1.94 -2.94 23.88
CA LEU A 137 0.59 -3.42 24.12
C LEU A 137 0.62 -4.70 24.95
N THR A 138 -0.27 -4.81 25.94
CA THR A 138 -0.36 -6.02 26.76
C THR A 138 -1.29 -7.02 26.10
N ILE A 139 -0.79 -8.23 25.82
CA ILE A 139 -1.61 -9.35 25.34
C ILE A 139 -1.90 -10.31 26.50
N PRO A 140 -3.13 -10.34 27.05
CA PRO A 140 -3.45 -11.17 28.21
C PRO A 140 -3.57 -12.66 27.82
N GLY A 141 -3.71 -13.52 28.85
CA GLY A 141 -3.97 -14.95 28.67
C GLY A 141 -2.74 -15.84 28.47
N GLY A 142 -1.57 -15.28 28.12
CA GLY A 142 -0.33 -16.04 27.89
C GLY A 142 -0.40 -16.99 26.68
N LYS A 143 0.73 -17.35 26.06
CA LYS A 143 0.73 -18.15 24.82
C LYS A 143 0.44 -19.64 25.09
N PRO A 144 -0.60 -20.26 24.50
CA PRO A 144 -0.82 -21.69 24.60
C PRO A 144 0.33 -22.50 23.98
N ALA A 145 0.37 -23.80 24.25
CA ALA A 145 1.32 -24.69 23.58
C ALA A 145 1.14 -24.62 22.05
N VAL A 146 2.26 -24.44 21.35
CA VAL A 146 2.31 -24.39 19.89
C VAL A 146 1.75 -25.68 19.31
N LYS A 147 0.82 -25.57 18.35
CA LYS A 147 0.31 -26.69 17.56
C LYS A 147 1.00 -26.66 16.19
N PRO A 148 1.32 -27.82 15.60
CA PRO A 148 1.84 -27.87 14.24
C PRO A 148 0.87 -27.23 13.25
N TRP A 149 1.40 -26.60 12.20
CA TRP A 149 0.58 -26.11 11.10
C TRP A 149 -0.27 -27.26 10.53
N PRO A 150 -1.58 -27.07 10.31
CA PRO A 150 -2.45 -28.16 9.88
C PRO A 150 -2.03 -28.74 8.52
N THR A 151 -1.96 -30.07 8.42
CA THR A 151 -1.72 -30.75 7.14
C THR A 151 -3.05 -31.17 6.51
N VAL A 152 -3.43 -30.52 5.42
CA VAL A 152 -4.67 -30.84 4.68
C VAL A 152 -4.34 -31.74 3.48
N LYS A 153 -4.61 -33.04 3.60
CA LYS A 153 -4.37 -34.02 2.50
C LYS A 153 -5.60 -34.34 1.66
N ALA A 154 -6.78 -34.33 2.28
CA ALA A 154 -8.06 -34.64 1.67
C ALA A 154 -9.15 -33.86 2.40
N PRO A 155 -9.36 -32.58 2.07
CA PRO A 155 -10.37 -31.75 2.73
C PRO A 155 -11.76 -32.37 2.49
N LYS A 156 -12.63 -32.33 3.52
CA LYS A 156 -14.01 -32.83 3.38
C LYS A 156 -14.83 -31.97 2.42
N LYS A 157 -14.56 -30.67 2.45
CA LYS A 157 -15.09 -29.64 1.58
C LYS A 157 -14.03 -28.54 1.48
N THR A 158 -13.97 -27.87 0.34
CA THR A 158 -13.17 -26.67 0.15
C THR A 158 -14.08 -25.48 -0.09
N GLN A 159 -13.56 -24.30 0.19
CA GLN A 159 -14.17 -23.04 -0.21
C GLN A 159 -13.30 -22.35 -1.26
N ARG A 160 -13.95 -21.68 -2.22
CA ARG A 160 -13.26 -20.84 -3.20
C ARG A 160 -13.54 -19.38 -2.90
N VAL A 161 -12.48 -18.60 -2.73
CA VAL A 161 -12.57 -17.23 -2.24
C VAL A 161 -11.82 -16.32 -3.17
N LEU A 162 -12.54 -15.39 -3.81
CA LEU A 162 -11.93 -14.34 -4.62
C LEU A 162 -11.33 -13.26 -3.72
N HIS A 163 -10.18 -12.75 -4.09
CA HIS A 163 -9.57 -11.58 -3.49
C HIS A 163 -9.27 -10.54 -4.57
N LEU A 164 -9.89 -9.38 -4.41
CA LEU A 164 -9.62 -8.17 -5.18
C LEU A 164 -8.91 -7.18 -4.27
N SER A 165 -7.95 -6.44 -4.80
CA SER A 165 -7.29 -5.36 -4.09
C SER A 165 -6.90 -4.27 -5.06
N ASP A 166 -6.80 -3.03 -4.57
CA ASP A 166 -6.23 -1.90 -5.29
C ASP A 166 -6.90 -1.77 -6.68
N ILE A 167 -8.22 -1.54 -6.65
CA ILE A 167 -9.06 -1.48 -7.84
C ILE A 167 -8.77 -0.19 -8.62
N HIS A 168 -8.57 0.92 -7.90
CA HIS A 168 -8.28 2.27 -8.41
C HIS A 168 -8.96 2.58 -9.75
N VAL A 169 -10.27 2.81 -9.70
CA VAL A 169 -11.02 3.16 -10.91
C VAL A 169 -10.81 4.62 -11.27
N ASP A 170 -10.12 4.86 -12.38
CA ASP A 170 -10.00 6.18 -12.97
C ASP A 170 -11.24 6.50 -13.83
N ARG A 171 -12.07 7.40 -13.32
CA ARG A 171 -13.26 7.93 -14.02
C ARG A 171 -12.92 8.94 -15.11
N GLU A 172 -11.74 9.53 -15.05
CA GLU A 172 -11.26 10.54 -16.00
C GLU A 172 -10.25 9.98 -17.01
N TYR A 173 -9.98 8.68 -16.99
CA TYR A 173 -9.11 8.03 -17.97
C TYR A 173 -9.57 8.34 -19.40
N VAL A 174 -8.64 8.84 -20.22
CA VAL A 174 -8.88 9.19 -21.63
C VAL A 174 -8.03 8.32 -22.55
N GLU A 175 -8.69 7.47 -23.32
CA GLU A 175 -8.08 6.72 -24.43
C GLU A 175 -7.37 7.67 -25.40
N GLY A 176 -6.13 7.33 -25.77
CA GLY A 176 -5.29 8.10 -26.68
C GLY A 176 -4.53 9.27 -26.05
N SER A 177 -4.75 9.60 -24.77
CA SER A 177 -3.93 10.57 -24.03
C SER A 177 -2.49 10.03 -23.78
N GLU A 178 -1.59 10.85 -23.24
CA GLU A 178 -0.22 10.39 -22.97
C GLU A 178 -0.18 9.42 -21.78
N ALA A 179 0.25 8.18 -22.03
CA ALA A 179 0.46 7.16 -21.01
C ALA A 179 1.86 7.26 -20.38
N ASP A 180 2.87 7.72 -21.14
CA ASP A 180 4.22 7.95 -20.63
C ASP A 180 4.46 9.43 -20.36
N CYS A 181 3.72 9.94 -19.37
CA CYS A 181 3.80 11.35 -18.99
C CYS A 181 5.11 11.72 -18.27
N LYS A 182 6.02 10.75 -18.03
CA LYS A 182 7.33 10.94 -17.38
C LYS A 182 8.45 11.39 -18.34
N GLY A 183 8.16 11.64 -19.62
CA GLY A 183 9.13 12.18 -20.57
C GLY A 183 9.46 13.66 -20.32
N ASP A 184 10.69 13.95 -19.87
CA ASP A 184 11.31 15.29 -19.69
C ASP A 184 10.54 16.33 -18.85
N GLN A 185 9.41 15.98 -18.24
CA GLN A 185 8.65 16.87 -17.37
C GLN A 185 8.25 16.19 -16.07
N VAL A 186 8.34 17.00 -15.03
CA VAL A 186 8.13 16.68 -13.63
C VAL A 186 6.68 16.27 -13.38
N ILE A 187 6.54 15.07 -12.80
CA ILE A 187 5.45 14.54 -11.97
C ILE A 187 4.08 15.16 -12.29
N SER A 188 3.41 14.66 -13.33
CA SER A 188 2.00 14.32 -13.15
C SER A 188 1.97 12.94 -12.51
N THR A 189 1.48 12.87 -11.28
CA THR A 189 1.41 11.67 -10.44
C THR A 189 0.57 10.56 -11.07
N LEU A 190 -0.38 10.92 -11.95
CA LEU A 190 -1.20 10.02 -12.75
C LEU A 190 -1.16 10.45 -14.23
N CYS A 191 -0.92 9.51 -15.14
CA CYS A 191 -0.96 9.71 -16.59
C CYS A 191 -2.33 9.27 -17.16
N CYS A 192 -2.44 9.13 -18.49
CA CYS A 192 -3.65 8.65 -19.17
C CYS A 192 -4.92 9.51 -19.00
N ARG A 193 -4.75 10.81 -18.68
CA ARG A 193 -5.81 11.81 -18.55
C ARG A 193 -5.55 13.02 -19.45
N VAL A 194 -6.54 13.92 -19.54
CA VAL A 194 -6.39 15.22 -20.20
C VAL A 194 -6.54 16.33 -19.17
N TYR A 195 -5.46 17.07 -18.90
CA TYR A 195 -5.44 18.14 -17.91
C TYR A 195 -5.72 19.52 -18.55
N PRO A 196 -6.70 20.31 -18.06
CA PRO A 196 -7.15 21.57 -18.68
C PRO A 196 -6.08 22.66 -18.81
N GLU A 197 -5.17 22.79 -17.84
CA GLU A 197 -4.14 23.85 -17.83
C GLU A 197 -2.87 23.52 -18.63
N MET A 198 -2.84 22.38 -19.33
CA MET A 198 -1.87 22.14 -20.43
C MET A 198 -2.18 22.98 -21.68
N GLY A 199 -2.49 24.26 -21.47
CA GLY A 199 -2.71 25.27 -22.48
C GLY A 199 -1.59 25.24 -23.51
N THR A 200 -1.92 24.89 -24.74
CA THR A 200 -1.08 25.01 -25.95
C THR A 200 0.26 24.24 -25.96
N SER A 201 0.70 23.61 -24.87
CA SER A 201 1.94 22.83 -24.81
C SER A 201 1.73 21.36 -25.18
N GLN A 202 0.62 20.71 -24.80
CA GLN A 202 0.24 19.39 -25.35
C GLN A 202 -0.47 19.44 -26.71
N ASN A 203 -1.07 20.57 -27.08
CA ASN A 203 -1.44 20.79 -28.48
C ASN A 203 -0.21 20.97 -29.40
N ASN A 204 1.01 21.04 -28.84
CA ASN A 204 2.28 21.10 -29.57
C ASN A 204 3.30 20.00 -29.20
N THR A 205 3.11 19.20 -28.15
CA THR A 205 3.88 17.97 -27.91
C THR A 205 3.12 16.79 -28.47
N ALA A 206 3.71 16.13 -29.48
CA ALA A 206 3.12 14.92 -30.03
C ALA A 206 3.04 13.85 -28.94
N ILE A 207 1.85 13.27 -28.73
CA ILE A 207 1.64 12.08 -27.90
C ILE A 207 2.64 11.00 -28.37
N LYS A 208 3.51 10.55 -27.46
CA LYS A 208 4.55 9.56 -27.73
C LYS A 208 4.01 8.15 -27.48
N SER A 209 3.35 7.96 -26.34
CA SER A 209 2.81 6.68 -25.91
C SER A 209 1.30 6.84 -25.68
N PRO A 210 0.45 6.61 -26.70
CA PRO A 210 -0.99 6.78 -26.54
C PRO A 210 -1.57 5.73 -25.57
N ALA A 211 -2.35 6.20 -24.61
CA ALA A 211 -3.09 5.40 -23.65
C ALA A 211 -4.07 4.45 -24.37
N GLY A 212 -4.01 3.17 -24.03
CA GLY A 212 -4.85 2.16 -24.65
C GLY A 212 -6.31 2.27 -24.24
N LYS A 213 -7.20 1.69 -25.04
CA LYS A 213 -8.64 1.63 -24.77
C LYS A 213 -8.96 0.96 -23.43
N TRP A 214 -8.24 -0.10 -23.08
CA TRP A 214 -8.47 -0.95 -21.92
C TRP A 214 -7.56 -0.66 -20.73
N GLY A 215 -6.85 0.47 -20.76
CA GLY A 215 -5.80 0.78 -19.78
C GLY A 215 -4.43 0.76 -20.44
N ALA A 216 -3.42 1.15 -19.67
CA ALA A 216 -2.04 1.21 -20.12
C ALA A 216 -1.08 0.82 -18.99
N VAL A 217 -0.04 0.06 -19.32
CA VAL A 217 0.98 -0.43 -18.37
C VAL A 217 2.01 0.68 -18.11
N TYR A 218 1.55 1.79 -17.55
CA TYR A 218 2.34 2.98 -17.22
C TYR A 218 1.93 3.50 -15.83
N GLY A 219 2.24 4.75 -15.50
CA GLY A 219 1.67 5.43 -14.33
C GLY A 219 0.20 5.78 -14.53
N CYS A 220 -0.65 4.82 -14.90
CA CYS A 220 -2.07 5.00 -15.19
C CYS A 220 -2.91 4.04 -14.35
N ASP A 221 -4.04 4.54 -13.88
CA ASP A 221 -5.08 3.74 -13.23
C ASP A 221 -6.06 3.12 -14.22
N LEU A 222 -6.97 2.32 -13.68
CA LEU A 222 -7.84 1.46 -14.46
C LEU A 222 -9.04 2.23 -15.01
N PRO A 223 -9.27 2.29 -16.33
CA PRO A 223 -10.52 2.86 -16.83
C PRO A 223 -11.70 1.99 -16.38
N PHE A 224 -12.83 2.61 -16.07
CA PHE A 224 -14.03 1.92 -15.58
C PHE A 224 -14.47 0.72 -16.46
N ARG A 225 -14.27 0.80 -17.78
CA ARG A 225 -14.63 -0.30 -18.70
C ARG A 225 -13.81 -1.57 -18.47
N THR A 226 -12.58 -1.45 -18.00
CA THR A 226 -11.70 -2.59 -17.70
C THR A 226 -12.06 -3.20 -16.35
N PHE A 227 -12.43 -2.38 -15.37
CA PHE A 227 -13.06 -2.85 -14.13
C PHE A 227 -14.34 -3.65 -14.41
N ASP A 228 -15.25 -3.11 -15.22
CA ASP A 228 -16.49 -3.82 -15.63
C ASP A 228 -16.18 -5.15 -16.35
N ALA A 229 -15.22 -5.14 -17.29
CA ALA A 229 -14.79 -6.34 -18.01
C ALA A 229 -14.22 -7.41 -17.06
N ALA A 230 -13.41 -7.00 -16.07
CA ALA A 230 -12.88 -7.91 -15.05
C ALA A 230 -14.01 -8.54 -14.23
N MET A 231 -14.96 -7.74 -13.74
CA MET A 231 -16.11 -8.24 -12.97
C MET A 231 -16.97 -9.21 -13.79
N ARG A 232 -17.20 -8.89 -15.06
CA ARG A 232 -17.92 -9.77 -15.99
C ARG A 232 -17.20 -11.09 -16.16
N HIS A 233 -15.90 -11.07 -16.52
CA HIS A 233 -15.10 -12.27 -16.68
C HIS A 233 -15.13 -13.15 -15.43
N ILE A 234 -14.88 -12.57 -14.25
CA ILE A 234 -14.87 -13.29 -12.98
C ILE A 234 -16.23 -13.91 -12.72
N SER A 235 -17.31 -13.13 -12.86
CA SER A 235 -18.67 -13.61 -12.63
C SER A 235 -19.05 -14.75 -13.58
N GLU A 236 -18.58 -14.74 -14.84
CA GLU A 236 -18.87 -15.75 -15.86
C GLU A 236 -18.02 -17.02 -15.70
N THR A 237 -16.78 -16.88 -15.26
CA THR A 237 -15.80 -17.97 -15.16
C THR A 237 -15.91 -18.71 -13.83
N HIS A 238 -16.01 -17.98 -12.72
CA HIS A 238 -15.92 -18.54 -11.36
C HIS A 238 -17.30 -18.60 -10.71
N LYS A 239 -18.07 -19.64 -11.07
CA LYS A 239 -19.46 -19.84 -10.58
C LYS A 239 -19.54 -20.48 -9.19
N ASP A 240 -18.41 -20.83 -8.60
CA ASP A 240 -18.26 -21.61 -7.39
C ASP A 240 -17.64 -20.83 -6.22
N LEU A 241 -17.61 -19.50 -6.31
CA LEU A 241 -17.14 -18.62 -5.24
C LEU A 241 -18.08 -18.68 -4.02
N ASP A 242 -17.54 -19.00 -2.85
CA ASP A 242 -18.25 -18.99 -1.57
C ASP A 242 -18.40 -17.57 -1.02
N TYR A 243 -17.36 -16.75 -1.12
CA TYR A 243 -17.37 -15.32 -0.79
C TYR A 243 -16.23 -14.57 -1.50
N ILE A 244 -16.28 -13.24 -1.45
CA ILE A 244 -15.27 -12.34 -2.01
C ILE A 244 -14.68 -11.51 -0.88
N MET A 245 -13.36 -11.30 -0.93
CA MET A 245 -12.64 -10.35 -0.08
C MET A 245 -12.20 -9.17 -0.95
N ILE A 246 -12.32 -7.95 -0.45
CA ILE A 246 -11.79 -6.75 -1.10
C ILE A 246 -10.96 -5.96 -0.09
N THR A 247 -9.69 -5.69 -0.37
CA THR A 247 -8.81 -4.97 0.56
C THR A 247 -8.56 -3.53 0.13
N GLY A 248 -9.63 -2.77 -0.08
CA GLY A 248 -9.59 -1.32 -0.22
C GLY A 248 -9.07 -0.79 -1.55
N ASP A 249 -8.84 0.53 -1.56
CA ASP A 249 -8.27 1.31 -2.66
C ASP A 249 -9.11 1.27 -3.95
N LEU A 250 -10.24 1.97 -3.86
CA LEU A 250 -11.25 2.12 -4.90
C LEU A 250 -11.03 3.38 -5.74
N GLU A 251 -10.54 4.45 -5.13
CA GLU A 251 -10.24 5.74 -5.76
C GLU A 251 -8.94 5.70 -6.57
N ALA A 252 -8.82 6.47 -7.65
CA ALA A 252 -7.59 6.56 -8.43
C ALA A 252 -6.52 7.44 -7.75
N HIS A 253 -5.29 7.45 -8.24
CA HIS A 253 -4.14 8.18 -7.66
C HIS A 253 -4.15 9.69 -7.97
N ASP A 254 -5.31 10.27 -8.30
CA ASP A 254 -5.54 11.71 -8.48
C ASP A 254 -5.82 12.43 -7.15
N ILE A 255 -4.97 12.17 -6.16
CA ILE A 255 -5.10 12.58 -4.76
C ILE A 255 -5.25 14.10 -4.54
N TRP A 256 -4.92 14.91 -5.55
CA TRP A 256 -5.09 16.37 -5.52
C TRP A 256 -6.51 16.82 -5.87
N ASP A 257 -7.34 15.95 -6.43
CA ASP A 257 -8.71 16.24 -6.87
C ASP A 257 -9.77 15.45 -6.08
N TYR A 258 -9.38 14.98 -4.89
CA TYR A 258 -10.26 14.26 -3.98
C TYR A 258 -11.31 15.20 -3.39
N THR A 259 -12.56 14.74 -3.36
CA THR A 259 -13.60 15.36 -2.54
C THR A 259 -14.43 14.30 -1.85
N LYS A 260 -15.07 14.66 -0.73
CA LYS A 260 -15.97 13.74 -0.01
C LYS A 260 -17.11 13.27 -0.91
N GLU A 261 -17.64 14.17 -1.75
CA GLU A 261 -18.72 13.86 -2.68
C GLU A 261 -18.27 12.89 -3.79
N LYS A 262 -17.10 13.12 -4.40
CA LYS A 262 -16.55 12.25 -5.45
C LYS A 262 -16.27 10.85 -4.89
N THR A 263 -15.58 10.79 -3.76
CA THR A 263 -15.22 9.55 -3.07
C THR A 263 -16.48 8.77 -2.66
N THR A 264 -17.45 9.43 -2.04
CA THR A 264 -18.74 8.80 -1.68
C THR A 264 -19.45 8.23 -2.90
N ALA A 265 -19.50 9.00 -4.00
CA ALA A 265 -20.14 8.55 -5.22
C ALA A 265 -19.40 7.38 -5.88
N ASN A 266 -18.08 7.37 -5.87
CA ASN A 266 -17.29 6.32 -6.50
C ASN A 266 -17.33 5.01 -5.68
N ILE A 267 -17.24 5.06 -4.34
CA ILE A 267 -17.51 3.91 -3.45
C ILE A 267 -18.88 3.31 -3.78
N ALA A 268 -19.95 4.12 -3.80
CA ALA A 268 -21.30 3.64 -4.10
C ALA A 268 -21.42 3.03 -5.51
N ASN A 269 -20.78 3.63 -6.51
CA ASN A 269 -20.81 3.15 -7.89
C ASN A 269 -20.07 1.80 -8.05
N ILE A 270 -18.89 1.66 -7.45
CA ILE A 270 -18.12 0.41 -7.48
C ILE A 270 -18.86 -0.69 -6.74
N THR A 271 -19.38 -0.39 -5.54
CA THR A 271 -20.23 -1.28 -4.74
C THR A 271 -21.42 -1.77 -5.56
N GLN A 272 -22.09 -0.88 -6.31
CA GLN A 272 -23.23 -1.26 -7.12
C GLN A 272 -22.86 -2.19 -8.30
N VAL A 273 -21.69 -1.99 -8.92
CA VAL A 273 -21.19 -2.91 -9.96
C VAL A 273 -20.90 -4.29 -9.37
N LEU A 274 -20.20 -4.35 -8.24
CA LEU A 274 -19.93 -5.59 -7.51
C LEU A 274 -21.22 -6.32 -7.17
N PHE A 275 -22.22 -5.63 -6.63
CA PHE A 275 -23.52 -6.20 -6.31
C PHE A 275 -24.26 -6.75 -7.55
N ASN A 276 -24.15 -6.08 -8.69
CA ASN A 276 -24.80 -6.51 -9.93
C ASN A 276 -24.19 -7.81 -10.49
N TYR A 277 -22.86 -7.94 -10.45
CA TYR A 277 -22.16 -9.14 -10.93
C TYR A 277 -22.20 -10.30 -9.93
N PHE A 278 -22.26 -10.01 -8.62
CA PHE A 278 -22.22 -11.00 -7.54
C PHE A 278 -23.44 -10.91 -6.59
N PRO A 279 -24.69 -10.98 -7.09
CA PRO A 279 -25.88 -10.71 -6.29
C PRO A 279 -26.18 -11.76 -5.21
N LYS A 280 -25.44 -12.87 -5.18
CA LYS A 280 -25.63 -14.00 -4.26
C LYS A 280 -24.36 -14.38 -3.51
N THR A 281 -23.25 -13.71 -3.77
CA THR A 281 -21.96 -14.02 -3.16
C THR A 281 -21.64 -12.89 -2.19
N PRO A 282 -21.48 -13.16 -0.88
CA PRO A 282 -21.11 -12.14 0.09
C PRO A 282 -19.77 -11.52 -0.26
N ILE A 283 -19.64 -10.21 -0.02
CA ILE A 283 -18.40 -9.46 -0.19
C ILE A 283 -18.01 -8.88 1.16
N TYR A 284 -16.77 -9.14 1.58
CA TYR A 284 -16.20 -8.63 2.82
C TYR A 284 -15.05 -7.68 2.48
N GLU A 285 -15.19 -6.44 2.88
CA GLU A 285 -14.29 -5.36 2.48
C GLU A 285 -13.41 -4.91 3.65
N SER A 286 -12.24 -4.39 3.33
CA SER A 286 -11.41 -3.60 4.22
C SER A 286 -11.17 -2.24 3.59
N ILE A 287 -10.94 -1.25 4.44
CA ILE A 287 -10.65 0.11 4.01
C ILE A 287 -9.19 0.21 3.54
N GLY A 288 -8.98 0.89 2.43
CA GLY A 288 -7.68 1.26 1.89
C GLY A 288 -7.31 2.70 2.23
N ASN A 289 -6.13 3.10 1.78
CA ASN A 289 -5.53 4.37 2.17
C ASN A 289 -6.05 5.53 1.29
N HIS A 290 -6.49 5.21 0.06
CA HIS A 290 -7.06 6.13 -0.91
C HIS A 290 -8.54 6.52 -0.66
N GLU A 291 -9.24 5.88 0.29
CA GLU A 291 -10.63 6.26 0.63
C GLU A 291 -10.72 7.56 1.47
N GLY A 292 -9.62 7.98 2.10
CA GLY A 292 -9.57 9.22 2.89
C GLY A 292 -9.63 10.47 2.02
N VAL A 293 -10.22 11.55 2.55
CA VAL A 293 -10.16 12.89 1.94
C VAL A 293 -9.72 13.90 3.02
N PRO A 294 -8.46 14.35 3.01
CA PRO A 294 -7.37 13.93 2.10
C PRO A 294 -6.96 12.45 2.25
N MET A 295 -6.25 11.88 1.27
CA MET A 295 -5.75 10.49 1.34
C MET A 295 -5.01 10.26 2.67
N ASP A 296 -5.29 9.10 3.30
CA ASP A 296 -4.82 8.67 4.63
C ASP A 296 -5.31 9.47 5.85
N ALA A 297 -5.97 10.61 5.66
CA ALA A 297 -6.35 11.49 6.76
C ALA A 297 -7.52 10.91 7.58
N MET A 298 -7.19 10.18 8.66
CA MET A 298 -8.16 9.57 9.56
C MET A 298 -7.83 9.86 11.02
N ALA A 299 -8.45 10.91 11.58
CA ALA A 299 -8.23 11.27 12.98
C ALA A 299 -8.89 10.23 13.91
N PRO A 300 -8.18 9.70 14.92
CA PRO A 300 -8.75 8.82 15.93
C PRO A 300 -9.67 9.55 16.93
N HIS A 301 -10.58 8.81 17.55
CA HIS A 301 -11.56 9.23 18.57
C HIS A 301 -10.93 9.83 19.84
N ASN A 302 -9.64 9.58 20.09
CA ASN A 302 -8.94 10.12 21.25
C ASN A 302 -8.42 11.56 21.01
N MET A 303 -8.71 12.16 19.85
CA MET A 303 -8.48 13.57 19.57
C MET A 303 -9.72 14.41 19.89
N ASP A 304 -9.53 15.56 20.52
CA ASP A 304 -10.61 16.51 20.82
C ASP A 304 -11.28 17.04 19.54
N GLU A 305 -10.55 17.04 18.42
CA GLU A 305 -10.97 17.50 17.10
C GLU A 305 -11.62 16.39 16.23
N TYR A 306 -11.97 15.24 16.81
CA TYR A 306 -12.59 14.13 16.06
C TYR A 306 -13.87 14.56 15.33
N ASP A 307 -14.68 15.44 15.89
CA ASP A 307 -15.94 15.89 15.25
C ASP A 307 -15.70 16.61 13.91
N THR A 308 -14.55 17.25 13.73
CA THR A 308 -14.21 18.01 12.51
C THR A 308 -13.25 17.24 11.59
N ARG A 309 -12.32 16.47 12.16
CA ARG A 309 -11.23 15.79 11.45
C ARG A 309 -11.37 14.27 11.37
N GLY A 310 -12.33 13.72 12.11
CA GLY A 310 -12.62 12.30 12.11
C GLY A 310 -13.28 11.84 10.81
N PRO A 311 -13.02 10.60 10.38
CA PRO A 311 -13.55 10.04 9.13
C PRO A 311 -15.03 9.61 9.25
N THR A 312 -15.83 10.25 10.11
CA THR A 312 -17.24 9.86 10.37
C THR A 312 -18.08 9.81 9.09
N TRP A 313 -17.88 10.77 8.17
CA TRP A 313 -18.59 10.78 6.89
C TRP A 313 -18.25 9.55 6.03
N LEU A 314 -16.98 9.16 6.01
CA LEU A 314 -16.46 8.02 5.26
C LEU A 314 -16.94 6.71 5.90
N TYR A 315 -16.78 6.57 7.21
CA TYR A 315 -17.22 5.37 7.94
C TYR A 315 -18.73 5.13 7.81
N ASN A 316 -19.54 6.18 7.77
CA ASN A 316 -20.97 6.06 7.47
C ASN A 316 -21.22 5.64 6.03
N THR A 317 -20.47 6.17 5.07
CA THR A 317 -20.57 5.76 3.65
C THR A 317 -20.22 4.28 3.49
N LEU A 318 -19.11 3.83 4.06
CA LEU A 318 -18.70 2.43 4.06
C LEU A 318 -19.74 1.55 4.75
N ALA A 319 -20.25 1.99 5.91
CA ALA A 319 -21.28 1.26 6.64
C ALA A 319 -22.57 1.09 5.83
N ASP A 320 -23.02 2.14 5.14
CA ASP A 320 -24.22 2.10 4.31
C ASP A 320 -24.03 1.14 3.13
N GLU A 321 -22.91 1.23 2.41
CA GLU A 321 -22.66 0.38 1.24
C GLU A 321 -22.34 -1.08 1.62
N TRP A 322 -21.52 -1.31 2.64
CA TRP A 322 -21.14 -2.66 3.08
C TRP A 322 -22.28 -3.39 3.81
N SER A 323 -23.28 -2.67 4.34
CA SER A 323 -24.47 -3.27 5.00
C SER A 323 -25.23 -4.26 4.10
N ARG A 324 -24.97 -4.24 2.79
CA ARG A 324 -25.46 -5.22 1.81
C ARG A 324 -24.99 -6.65 2.09
N TRP A 325 -23.83 -6.82 2.72
CA TRP A 325 -23.17 -8.12 2.89
C TRP A 325 -22.79 -8.48 4.33
N ILE A 326 -22.70 -7.50 5.22
CA ILE A 326 -22.27 -7.72 6.61
C ILE A 326 -23.43 -7.62 7.61
N SER A 327 -23.25 -8.21 8.80
CA SER A 327 -24.29 -8.19 9.83
C SER A 327 -24.54 -6.78 10.40
N PRO A 328 -25.73 -6.51 10.96
CA PRO A 328 -26.01 -5.24 11.64
C PRO A 328 -25.07 -4.90 12.81
N GLU A 329 -24.40 -5.91 13.40
CA GLU A 329 -23.38 -5.67 14.42
C GLU A 329 -22.05 -5.25 13.78
N ALA A 330 -21.66 -5.90 12.68
CA ALA A 330 -20.49 -5.52 11.89
C ALA A 330 -20.59 -4.06 11.40
N VAL A 331 -21.77 -3.63 10.93
CA VAL A 331 -22.04 -2.23 10.53
C VAL A 331 -21.67 -1.23 11.64
N LYS A 332 -21.94 -1.52 12.91
CA LYS A 332 -21.56 -0.63 14.02
C LYS A 332 -20.05 -0.56 14.21
N GLY A 333 -19.34 -1.67 14.01
CA GLY A 333 -17.88 -1.71 14.02
C GLY A 333 -17.30 -0.84 12.91
N VAL A 334 -17.87 -0.93 11.71
CA VAL A 334 -17.51 -0.08 10.55
C VAL A 334 -17.70 1.40 10.89
N GLN A 335 -18.87 1.78 11.42
CA GLN A 335 -19.17 3.17 11.80
C GLN A 335 -18.22 3.74 12.86
N TYR A 336 -17.65 2.88 13.71
CA TYR A 336 -16.74 3.31 14.77
C TYR A 336 -15.28 3.38 14.30
N ARG A 337 -14.76 2.38 13.56
CA ARG A 337 -13.30 2.31 13.26
C ARG A 337 -12.97 1.73 11.88
N ALA A 338 -13.96 1.61 10.99
CA ALA A 338 -13.84 0.86 9.73
C ALA A 338 -13.24 -0.55 9.90
N SER A 339 -13.45 -1.16 11.07
CA SER A 339 -13.02 -2.54 11.39
C SER A 339 -14.22 -3.31 11.91
N TYR A 340 -14.35 -4.58 11.55
CA TYR A 340 -15.50 -5.38 11.93
C TYR A 340 -15.18 -6.88 11.93
N VAL A 341 -16.10 -7.66 12.50
CA VAL A 341 -16.06 -9.12 12.45
C VAL A 341 -17.29 -9.65 11.73
N GLU A 342 -17.11 -10.73 10.97
CA GLU A 342 -18.20 -11.47 10.36
C GLU A 342 -17.90 -12.97 10.35
N TYR A 343 -18.89 -13.81 10.09
CA TYR A 343 -18.74 -15.27 10.14
C TYR A 343 -19.11 -15.91 8.80
N PRO A 344 -18.18 -15.93 7.82
CA PRO A 344 -18.44 -16.49 6.49
C PRO A 344 -18.82 -17.97 6.53
N SER A 345 -18.39 -18.70 7.56
CA SER A 345 -18.70 -20.12 7.75
C SER A 345 -18.63 -20.53 9.22
N PRO A 346 -19.35 -21.59 9.64
CA PRO A 346 -19.30 -22.06 11.02
C PRO A 346 -17.87 -22.39 11.48
N GLY A 347 -17.41 -21.73 12.54
CA GLY A 347 -16.05 -21.92 13.08
C GLY A 347 -14.97 -21.06 12.41
N LEU A 348 -15.33 -20.19 11.46
CA LEU A 348 -14.47 -19.15 10.90
C LEU A 348 -14.99 -17.78 11.29
N LYS A 349 -14.16 -16.99 11.99
CA LYS A 349 -14.33 -15.56 12.20
C LYS A 349 -13.44 -14.82 11.21
N LEU A 350 -14.03 -13.98 10.36
CA LEU A 350 -13.30 -13.03 9.52
C LEU A 350 -13.22 -11.70 10.26
N ILE A 351 -12.02 -11.13 10.36
CA ILE A 351 -11.76 -9.85 10.99
C ILE A 351 -11.19 -8.91 9.92
N SER A 352 -11.92 -7.85 9.59
CA SER A 352 -11.41 -6.74 8.80
C SER A 352 -10.83 -5.69 9.75
N ILE A 353 -9.55 -5.32 9.55
CA ILE A 353 -8.86 -4.33 10.39
C ILE A 353 -8.49 -3.11 9.56
N ASN A 354 -8.68 -1.91 10.12
CA ASN A 354 -8.26 -0.66 9.51
C ASN A 354 -6.76 -0.42 9.78
N THR A 355 -5.93 -0.68 8.77
CA THR A 355 -4.47 -0.44 8.83
C THR A 355 -4.07 0.99 8.50
N ILE A 356 -5.01 1.90 8.20
CA ILE A 356 -4.66 3.32 8.03
C ILE A 356 -4.22 3.93 9.37
N TYR A 357 -4.58 3.29 10.49
CA TYR A 357 -4.04 3.58 11.81
C TYR A 357 -2.62 3.06 12.06
N CYS A 358 -1.99 2.39 11.10
CA CYS A 358 -0.54 2.18 11.09
C CYS A 358 0.16 3.17 10.15
N SER A 359 -0.54 3.85 9.24
CA SER A 359 0.07 4.60 8.13
C SER A 359 0.99 5.74 8.59
N LYS A 360 2.19 5.82 8.00
CA LYS A 360 3.09 6.97 8.13
C LYS A 360 2.54 8.25 7.49
N ASN A 361 1.57 8.12 6.57
CA ASN A 361 0.93 9.23 5.87
C ASN A 361 -0.35 9.72 6.60
N ASN A 362 -0.85 8.97 7.58
CA ASN A 362 -1.88 9.47 8.48
C ASN A 362 -1.27 10.43 9.51
N PHE A 363 -1.23 11.73 9.17
CA PHE A 363 -0.47 12.71 9.95
C PHE A 363 -0.95 12.89 11.40
N TYR A 364 -2.22 12.56 11.69
CA TYR A 364 -2.75 12.65 13.05
C TYR A 364 -2.05 11.69 14.01
N LEU A 365 -1.48 10.59 13.51
CA LEU A 365 -0.76 9.63 14.33
C LEU A 365 0.50 10.25 14.94
N PHE A 366 1.08 11.29 14.34
CA PHE A 366 2.24 11.98 14.93
C PHE A 366 1.92 12.72 16.23
N ILE A 367 0.65 13.03 16.49
CA ILE A 367 0.19 13.56 17.78
C ILE A 367 0.20 12.44 18.82
N ASN A 368 -0.37 11.28 18.48
CA ASN A 368 -0.35 10.09 19.32
C ASN A 368 -0.47 8.79 18.50
N GLN A 369 0.62 8.02 18.46
CA GLN A 369 0.69 6.75 17.71
C GLN A 369 0.17 5.54 18.50
N THR A 370 -0.14 5.71 19.79
CA THR A 370 -0.42 4.58 20.68
C THR A 370 -1.81 4.04 20.44
N ASP A 371 -1.89 2.85 19.85
CA ASP A 371 -3.11 2.09 19.55
C ASP A 371 -4.31 2.97 19.13
N PRO A 372 -4.24 3.65 17.96
CA PRO A 372 -5.30 4.56 17.53
C PRO A 372 -6.65 3.83 17.45
N ASP A 373 -7.68 4.48 18.00
CA ASP A 373 -9.00 3.91 18.28
C ASP A 373 -9.04 2.65 19.14
N GLY A 374 -7.92 2.17 19.68
CA GLY A 374 -7.85 0.88 20.36
C GLY A 374 -7.92 -0.29 19.38
N THR A 375 -7.48 -0.12 18.13
CA THR A 375 -7.62 -1.09 17.04
C THR A 375 -6.92 -2.42 17.35
N LEU A 376 -5.69 -2.39 17.86
CA LEU A 376 -4.97 -3.59 18.25
C LEU A 376 -5.51 -4.19 19.55
N SER A 377 -5.92 -3.36 20.53
CA SER A 377 -6.59 -3.85 21.74
C SER A 377 -7.90 -4.59 21.43
N TRP A 378 -8.68 -4.06 20.48
CA TRP A 378 -9.89 -4.70 19.98
C TRP A 378 -9.58 -6.01 19.26
N LEU A 379 -8.59 -6.02 18.36
CA LEU A 379 -8.14 -7.24 17.68
C LEU A 379 -7.72 -8.34 18.68
N ILE A 380 -6.94 -7.99 19.71
CA ILE A 380 -6.56 -8.92 20.78
C ILE A 380 -7.80 -9.53 21.44
N SER A 381 -8.82 -8.72 21.71
CA SER A 381 -10.05 -9.17 22.36
C SER A 381 -10.81 -10.16 21.46
N GLU A 382 -10.90 -9.90 20.16
CA GLU A 382 -11.53 -10.79 19.19
C GLU A 382 -10.77 -12.11 18.99
N LEU A 383 -9.43 -12.07 19.00
CA LEU A 383 -8.58 -13.24 18.90
C LEU A 383 -8.63 -14.11 20.16
N LEU A 384 -8.70 -13.52 21.36
CA LEU A 384 -8.89 -14.24 22.62
C LEU A 384 -10.26 -14.94 22.68
N ASP A 385 -11.31 -14.25 22.24
CA ASP A 385 -12.64 -14.83 22.12
C ASP A 385 -12.63 -16.04 21.17
N SER A 386 -11.99 -15.89 20.00
CA SER A 386 -11.85 -16.98 19.02
C SER A 386 -11.04 -18.16 19.58
N GLU A 387 -9.92 -17.89 20.26
CA GLU A 387 -9.10 -18.92 20.91
C GLU A 387 -9.90 -19.68 21.97
N THR A 388 -10.74 -18.98 22.75
CA THR A 388 -11.59 -19.58 23.78
C THR A 388 -12.67 -20.48 23.17
N LYS A 389 -13.25 -20.06 22.04
CA LYS A 389 -14.28 -20.83 21.30
C LYS A 389 -13.70 -21.94 20.43
N GLY A 390 -12.39 -21.93 20.19
CA GLY A 390 -11.72 -22.84 19.25
C GLY A 390 -12.02 -22.53 17.78
N GLU A 391 -12.42 -21.29 17.49
CA GLU A 391 -12.64 -20.79 16.14
C GLU A 391 -11.30 -20.51 15.44
N LYS A 392 -11.34 -20.47 14.11
CA LYS A 392 -10.24 -20.01 13.27
C LYS A 392 -10.50 -18.61 12.79
N VAL A 393 -9.43 -17.88 12.53
CA VAL A 393 -9.50 -16.47 12.15
C VAL A 393 -8.84 -16.23 10.80
N HIS A 394 -9.54 -15.52 9.92
CA HIS A 394 -8.94 -14.83 8.79
C HIS A 394 -8.87 -13.34 9.09
N ILE A 395 -7.71 -12.74 8.85
CA ILE A 395 -7.52 -11.29 8.91
C ILE A 395 -7.48 -10.77 7.48
N ILE A 396 -8.33 -9.79 7.16
CA ILE A 396 -8.23 -9.01 5.93
C ILE A 396 -7.88 -7.56 6.29
N SER A 397 -6.99 -6.95 5.52
CA SER A 397 -6.64 -5.54 5.67
C SER A 397 -5.99 -5.02 4.38
N HIS A 398 -5.72 -3.73 4.31
CA HIS A 398 -5.06 -3.14 3.16
C HIS A 398 -3.52 -3.16 3.28
N ILE A 399 -2.94 -2.37 4.19
CA ILE A 399 -1.48 -2.21 4.32
C ILE A 399 -0.87 -3.40 5.09
N PRO A 400 0.05 -4.17 4.50
CA PRO A 400 0.77 -5.21 5.23
C PRO A 400 1.73 -4.59 6.26
N ALA A 401 1.80 -5.20 7.45
CA ALA A 401 2.56 -4.65 8.57
C ALA A 401 4.09 -4.67 8.39
N GLY A 402 4.60 -5.47 7.45
CA GLY A 402 6.01 -5.47 7.08
C GLY A 402 6.43 -4.30 6.21
N ASP A 403 5.48 -3.67 5.52
CA ASP A 403 5.75 -2.53 4.66
C ASP A 403 6.11 -1.27 5.49
N ASP A 404 7.07 -0.48 5.00
CA ASP A 404 7.55 0.72 5.67
C ASP A 404 6.49 1.84 5.73
N TYR A 405 5.36 1.66 5.05
CA TYR A 405 4.16 2.46 5.19
C TYR A 405 3.53 2.33 6.59
N CYS A 406 3.66 1.18 7.25
CA CYS A 406 3.25 1.03 8.66
C CYS A 406 4.33 1.55 9.62
N LEU A 407 3.95 2.40 10.57
CA LEU A 407 4.76 2.90 11.68
C LEU A 407 5.31 1.75 12.53
N LYS A 408 6.58 1.85 12.92
CA LYS A 408 7.33 0.78 13.59
C LYS A 408 6.63 0.25 14.85
N GLY A 409 6.15 1.16 15.72
CA GLY A 409 5.46 0.77 16.96
C GLY A 409 4.21 -0.07 16.69
N TRP A 410 3.42 0.29 15.68
CA TRP A 410 2.23 -0.46 15.32
C TRP A 410 2.60 -1.83 14.75
N ALA A 411 3.52 -1.88 13.77
CA ALA A 411 3.99 -3.11 13.15
C ALA A 411 4.58 -4.10 14.18
N HIS A 412 5.33 -3.60 15.17
CA HIS A 412 5.87 -4.42 16.25
C HIS A 412 4.78 -5.09 17.10
N ASN A 413 3.78 -4.31 17.53
CA ASN A 413 2.68 -4.87 18.33
C ASN A 413 1.84 -5.85 17.50
N PHE A 414 1.57 -5.55 16.23
CA PHE A 414 0.85 -6.46 15.34
C PHE A 414 1.62 -7.78 15.13
N TYR A 415 2.93 -7.71 14.92
CA TYR A 415 3.80 -8.88 14.79
C TYR A 415 3.75 -9.78 16.03
N ASP A 416 3.75 -9.18 17.22
CA ASP A 416 3.67 -9.91 18.50
C ASP A 416 2.28 -10.54 18.70
N ILE A 417 1.21 -9.86 18.28
CA ILE A 417 -0.16 -10.40 18.25
C ILE A 417 -0.23 -11.64 17.36
N VAL A 418 0.26 -11.55 16.11
CA VAL A 418 0.25 -12.69 15.19
C VAL A 418 0.99 -13.89 15.78
N ASN A 419 2.19 -13.67 16.34
CA ASN A 419 2.98 -14.73 16.99
C ASN A 419 2.31 -15.31 18.24
N ARG A 420 1.58 -14.50 19.01
CA ARG A 420 0.82 -14.97 20.17
C ARG A 420 -0.37 -15.83 19.75
N PHE A 421 -1.03 -15.50 18.65
CA PHE A 421 -2.24 -16.19 18.18
C PHE A 421 -1.99 -17.12 16.98
N GLU A 422 -0.76 -17.63 16.82
CA GLU A 422 -0.37 -18.51 15.69
C GLU A 422 -1.24 -19.77 15.55
N ASN A 423 -1.83 -20.25 16.65
CA ASN A 423 -2.74 -21.40 16.65
C ASN A 423 -4.18 -21.06 16.20
N THR A 424 -4.56 -19.79 16.25
CA THR A 424 -5.92 -19.29 16.04
C THR A 424 -6.07 -18.65 14.67
N ILE A 425 -5.09 -17.85 14.25
CA ILE A 425 -5.05 -17.22 12.92
C ILE A 425 -4.73 -18.27 11.86
N ALA A 426 -5.64 -18.49 10.92
CA ALA A 426 -5.51 -19.47 9.84
C ALA A 426 -5.07 -18.85 8.50
N GLY A 427 -5.23 -17.52 8.34
CA GLY A 427 -4.83 -16.79 7.15
C GLY A 427 -4.85 -15.28 7.36
N GLN A 428 -3.99 -14.57 6.61
CA GLN A 428 -3.90 -13.11 6.58
C GLN A 428 -3.78 -12.65 5.13
N PHE A 429 -4.57 -11.65 4.73
CA PHE A 429 -4.72 -11.23 3.34
C PHE A 429 -4.66 -9.70 3.23
N TYR A 430 -3.75 -9.20 2.39
CA TYR A 430 -3.43 -7.78 2.21
C TYR A 430 -3.33 -7.39 0.74
N GLY A 431 -3.15 -6.09 0.50
CA GLY A 431 -2.94 -5.45 -0.80
C GLY A 431 -1.88 -4.35 -0.72
N HIS A 432 -2.23 -3.14 -1.17
CA HIS A 432 -1.49 -1.87 -1.04
C HIS A 432 -0.20 -1.76 -1.86
N THR A 433 0.65 -2.78 -1.84
CA THR A 433 1.93 -2.75 -2.57
C THR A 433 1.75 -2.87 -4.08
N HIS A 434 0.55 -3.29 -4.50
CA HIS A 434 0.15 -3.66 -5.86
C HIS A 434 0.86 -4.90 -6.42
N ASP A 435 1.94 -5.34 -5.80
CA ASP A 435 2.80 -6.42 -6.28
C ASP A 435 2.30 -7.80 -5.82
N ASP A 436 2.73 -8.87 -6.50
CA ASP A 436 2.43 -10.24 -6.08
C ASP A 436 3.52 -10.81 -5.15
N HIS A 437 3.27 -10.77 -3.83
CA HIS A 437 4.22 -11.31 -2.85
C HIS A 437 3.58 -11.72 -1.51
N PHE A 438 4.44 -11.92 -0.50
CA PHE A 438 4.09 -12.41 0.82
C PHE A 438 5.17 -11.99 1.82
N GLU A 439 4.86 -12.08 3.12
CA GLU A 439 5.83 -11.87 4.20
C GLU A 439 5.72 -13.00 5.22
N VAL A 440 6.86 -13.49 5.71
CA VAL A 440 6.92 -14.58 6.70
C VAL A 440 7.18 -14.02 8.11
N TYR A 441 6.44 -14.55 9.08
CA TYR A 441 6.63 -14.28 10.50
C TYR A 441 7.47 -15.40 11.13
N TYR A 442 8.34 -15.00 12.04
CA TYR A 442 9.26 -15.86 12.78
C TYR A 442 9.16 -15.66 14.29
N GLU A 443 9.34 -16.75 15.03
CA GLU A 443 9.42 -16.77 16.48
C GLU A 443 10.55 -15.85 16.97
N ASP A 444 10.28 -15.09 18.03
CA ASP A 444 11.20 -14.12 18.64
C ASP A 444 11.77 -13.06 17.66
N SER A 445 11.09 -12.79 16.54
CA SER A 445 11.59 -11.92 15.46
C SER A 445 12.97 -12.36 14.92
N ASN A 446 13.24 -13.67 14.93
CA ASN A 446 14.50 -14.23 14.47
C ASN A 446 14.33 -14.97 13.13
N PRO A 447 14.80 -14.44 11.98
CA PRO A 447 14.67 -15.07 10.66
C PRO A 447 15.40 -16.41 10.53
N ALA A 448 16.36 -16.70 11.42
CA ALA A 448 17.04 -18.01 11.48
C ALA A 448 16.29 -19.02 12.37
N GLY A 449 15.21 -18.59 13.02
CA GLY A 449 14.38 -19.37 13.92
C GLY A 449 13.24 -20.10 13.21
N ARG A 450 12.21 -20.44 14.00
CA ARG A 450 11.03 -21.16 13.51
C ARG A 450 10.07 -20.17 12.82
N PRO A 451 9.67 -20.40 11.56
CA PRO A 451 8.58 -19.64 10.95
C PRO A 451 7.26 -20.00 11.62
N THR A 452 6.47 -19.00 12.01
CA THR A 452 5.25 -19.13 12.81
C THR A 452 3.99 -18.84 12.00
N HIS A 453 4.06 -17.89 11.07
CA HIS A 453 2.94 -17.48 10.22
C HIS A 453 3.45 -16.85 8.92
N PHE A 454 2.54 -16.46 8.04
CA PHE A 454 2.83 -15.68 6.84
C PHE A 454 1.57 -14.91 6.42
N ASN A 455 1.73 -13.92 5.55
CA ASN A 455 0.59 -13.23 4.93
C ASN A 455 0.62 -13.37 3.40
N PHE A 456 -0.53 -13.22 2.76
CA PHE A 456 -0.61 -13.03 1.31
C PHE A 456 -0.75 -11.55 1.01
N ILE A 457 0.03 -11.04 0.07
CA ILE A 457 -0.12 -9.70 -0.48
C ILE A 457 -0.57 -9.85 -1.93
N THR A 458 -1.76 -9.33 -2.20
CA THR A 458 -2.48 -9.61 -3.44
C THR A 458 -2.24 -8.51 -4.45
N PRO A 459 -1.90 -8.86 -5.70
CA PRO A 459 -1.58 -7.88 -6.70
C PRO A 459 -2.81 -7.07 -7.03
N SER A 460 -2.55 -5.86 -7.50
CA SER A 460 -3.61 -4.91 -7.82
C SER A 460 -4.43 -5.31 -9.03
N LEU A 461 -5.70 -4.93 -9.03
CA LEU A 461 -6.50 -4.92 -10.25
C LEU A 461 -6.15 -3.72 -11.14
N THR A 462 -5.69 -2.62 -10.55
CA THR A 462 -5.17 -1.48 -11.33
C THR A 462 -3.89 -1.81 -12.10
N SER A 463 -3.65 -1.07 -13.18
CA SER A 463 -2.35 -1.04 -13.86
C SER A 463 -1.33 -0.14 -13.17
N TYR A 464 -1.75 0.68 -12.20
CA TYR A 464 -0.86 1.59 -11.51
C TYR A 464 0.16 0.81 -10.65
N SER A 465 1.46 1.07 -10.71
CA SER A 465 2.11 1.59 -11.90
C SER A 465 2.85 0.49 -12.63
N PHE A 466 2.77 0.51 -13.96
CA PHE A 466 3.49 -0.40 -14.85
C PHE A 466 3.11 -1.87 -14.71
N HIS A 467 1.84 -2.17 -14.44
CA HIS A 467 1.39 -3.54 -14.29
C HIS A 467 0.18 -3.92 -15.16
N ASN A 468 0.02 -5.23 -15.36
CA ASN A 468 -1.21 -5.79 -15.89
C ASN A 468 -2.23 -5.95 -14.75
N PRO A 469 -3.54 -5.74 -14.99
CA PRO A 469 -4.59 -6.06 -14.03
C PRO A 469 -4.54 -7.53 -13.59
N ALA A 470 -4.70 -7.78 -12.29
CA ALA A 470 -4.75 -9.12 -11.74
C ALA A 470 -5.81 -9.29 -10.64
N TYR A 471 -6.16 -10.53 -10.34
CA TYR A 471 -6.94 -10.92 -9.18
C TYR A 471 -6.51 -12.30 -8.70
N ARG A 472 -6.90 -12.67 -7.48
CA ARG A 472 -6.54 -13.97 -6.89
C ARG A 472 -7.74 -14.77 -6.43
N ILE A 473 -7.66 -16.09 -6.56
CA ILE A 473 -8.61 -17.02 -5.95
C ILE A 473 -7.87 -17.98 -5.03
N TYR A 474 -8.35 -18.09 -3.80
CA TYR A 474 -7.87 -19.05 -2.81
C TYR A 474 -8.77 -20.28 -2.78
N THR A 475 -8.14 -21.46 -2.75
CA THR A 475 -8.81 -22.69 -2.35
C THR A 475 -8.49 -22.94 -0.87
N ILE A 476 -9.51 -22.97 -0.02
CA ILE A 476 -9.36 -23.02 1.45
C ILE A 476 -10.02 -24.30 2.00
N ASP A 477 -9.41 -24.94 3.00
CA ASP A 477 -10.09 -26.01 3.75
C ASP A 477 -11.21 -25.42 4.60
N GLY A 478 -12.47 -25.66 4.26
CA GLY A 478 -13.55 -24.89 4.89
C GLY A 478 -14.96 -25.35 4.56
N GLY A 479 -15.94 -24.70 5.21
CA GLY A 479 -17.36 -24.96 5.03
C GLY A 479 -17.88 -26.20 5.78
N TYR A 480 -17.18 -26.63 6.84
CA TYR A 480 -17.60 -27.71 7.72
C TYR A 480 -17.02 -27.55 9.14
N GLU A 481 -17.68 -28.16 10.14
CA GLU A 481 -17.24 -28.09 11.53
C GLU A 481 -15.86 -28.75 11.72
N GLY A 482 -14.94 -28.01 12.36
CA GLY A 482 -13.57 -28.46 12.62
C GLY A 482 -12.61 -28.35 11.44
N ALA A 483 -12.98 -27.64 10.37
CA ALA A 483 -12.07 -27.28 9.29
C ALA A 483 -10.88 -26.44 9.78
N THR A 484 -9.76 -26.51 9.08
CA THR A 484 -8.55 -25.77 9.47
C THR A 484 -8.60 -24.32 9.03
N TYR A 485 -9.38 -24.01 7.99
CA TYR A 485 -9.47 -22.70 7.34
C TYR A 485 -8.13 -22.18 6.82
N THR A 486 -7.13 -23.05 6.65
CA THR A 486 -5.86 -22.69 6.03
C THR A 486 -5.98 -22.77 4.51
N VAL A 487 -5.26 -21.89 3.81
CA VAL A 487 -5.19 -21.91 2.34
C VAL A 487 -4.50 -23.19 1.87
N ILE A 488 -5.15 -23.92 0.97
CA ILE A 488 -4.64 -25.14 0.34
C ILE A 488 -3.87 -24.79 -0.92
N ASP A 489 -4.37 -23.84 -1.71
CA ASP A 489 -3.69 -23.32 -2.90
C ASP A 489 -4.20 -21.91 -3.24
N ALA A 490 -3.42 -21.17 -4.03
CA ALA A 490 -3.75 -19.84 -4.51
C ALA A 490 -3.49 -19.74 -6.01
N GLU A 491 -4.49 -19.24 -6.74
CA GLU A 491 -4.47 -19.07 -8.20
C GLU A 491 -4.48 -17.58 -8.53
N THR A 492 -3.44 -17.09 -9.21
CA THR A 492 -3.39 -15.69 -9.69
C THR A 492 -3.82 -15.67 -11.15
N TYR A 493 -4.79 -14.81 -11.46
CA TYR A 493 -5.27 -14.56 -12.82
C TYR A 493 -4.85 -13.16 -13.25
N THR A 494 -4.38 -13.02 -14.48
CA THR A 494 -3.99 -11.72 -15.06
C THR A 494 -4.47 -11.61 -16.50
N THR A 495 -4.26 -10.46 -17.12
CA THR A 495 -4.54 -10.21 -18.53
C THR A 495 -3.34 -9.52 -19.18
N ASP A 496 -3.31 -9.44 -20.50
CA ASP A 496 -2.31 -8.63 -21.22
C ASP A 496 -3.02 -7.43 -21.83
N LEU A 497 -2.84 -6.25 -21.23
CA LEU A 497 -3.43 -5.01 -21.73
C LEU A 497 -2.89 -4.63 -23.10
N ASN A 498 -1.61 -4.90 -23.39
CA ASN A 498 -1.03 -4.61 -24.69
C ASN A 498 -1.66 -5.48 -25.77
N GLU A 499 -1.89 -6.76 -25.49
CA GLU A 499 -2.59 -7.67 -26.40
C GLU A 499 -4.05 -7.25 -26.62
N ALA A 500 -4.78 -6.94 -25.54
CA ALA A 500 -6.17 -6.49 -25.59
C ALA A 500 -6.31 -5.21 -26.45
N ASN A 501 -5.43 -4.24 -26.23
CA ASN A 501 -5.38 -2.99 -26.99
C ASN A 501 -4.98 -3.22 -28.46
N ALA A 502 -3.96 -4.05 -28.72
CA ALA A 502 -3.50 -4.34 -30.08
C ALA A 502 -4.57 -5.05 -30.94
N LYS A 503 -5.43 -5.85 -30.30
CA LYS A 503 -6.53 -6.57 -30.96
C LYS A 503 -7.85 -5.80 -30.97
N ASP A 504 -7.94 -4.66 -30.29
CA ASP A 504 -9.19 -3.96 -29.98
C ASP A 504 -10.28 -4.90 -29.41
N GLN A 505 -9.88 -5.73 -28.44
CA GLN A 505 -10.73 -6.73 -27.79
C GLN A 505 -10.71 -6.55 -26.29
N GLU A 506 -11.83 -6.90 -25.65
CA GLU A 506 -11.92 -6.91 -24.19
C GLU A 506 -10.83 -7.80 -23.58
N PRO A 507 -10.14 -7.35 -22.51
CA PRO A 507 -9.08 -8.11 -21.86
C PRO A 507 -9.56 -9.50 -21.47
N GLN A 508 -8.85 -10.51 -21.95
CA GLN A 508 -9.09 -11.89 -21.55
C GLN A 508 -8.21 -12.18 -20.34
N PHE A 509 -8.84 -12.46 -19.21
CA PHE A 509 -8.12 -12.90 -18.02
C PHE A 509 -7.83 -14.41 -18.14
N PHE A 510 -6.61 -14.80 -17.85
CA PHE A 510 -6.13 -16.17 -17.88
C PHE A 510 -5.42 -16.50 -16.56
N LEU A 511 -5.39 -17.78 -16.20
CA LEU A 511 -4.61 -18.26 -15.06
C LEU A 511 -3.13 -18.02 -15.36
N GLU A 512 -2.48 -17.16 -14.59
CA GLU A 512 -1.04 -16.93 -14.70
C GLU A 512 -0.29 -18.09 -14.06
N TYR A 513 -0.65 -18.45 -12.82
CA TYR A 513 -0.08 -19.59 -12.12
C TYR A 513 -0.93 -20.06 -10.92
N SER A 514 -0.72 -21.32 -10.52
CA SER A 514 -1.08 -21.85 -9.19
C SER A 514 0.18 -21.86 -8.32
N THR A 515 0.11 -21.28 -7.12
CA THR A 515 1.27 -21.08 -6.24
C THR A 515 1.99 -22.39 -5.92
N ARG A 516 1.26 -23.46 -5.56
CA ARG A 516 1.89 -24.71 -5.17
C ARG A 516 2.58 -25.40 -6.33
N ASP A 517 1.91 -25.46 -7.47
CA ASP A 517 2.44 -26.12 -8.65
C ASP A 517 3.64 -25.35 -9.21
N GLU A 518 3.53 -24.03 -9.30
CA GLU A 518 4.54 -23.18 -9.93
C GLU A 518 5.86 -23.10 -9.16
N TYR A 519 5.78 -23.04 -7.83
CA TYR A 519 6.95 -22.99 -6.94
C TYR A 519 7.35 -24.36 -6.38
N GLY A 520 6.60 -25.42 -6.70
CA GLY A 520 6.86 -26.78 -6.23
C GLY A 520 6.73 -26.92 -4.71
N LEU A 521 5.73 -26.25 -4.10
CA LEU A 521 5.53 -26.26 -2.67
C LEU A 521 4.67 -27.47 -2.23
N PRO A 522 5.11 -28.24 -1.21
CA PRO A 522 4.35 -29.39 -0.73
C PRO A 522 3.02 -28.97 -0.09
N ASP A 523 3.00 -27.82 0.56
CA ASP A 523 1.85 -27.13 1.14
C ASP A 523 2.15 -25.61 1.23
N LEU A 524 1.19 -24.83 1.70
CA LEU A 524 1.37 -23.39 1.97
C LEU A 524 1.58 -23.11 3.46
N SER A 525 2.32 -23.97 4.17
CA SER A 525 2.69 -23.72 5.56
C SER A 525 3.76 -22.62 5.67
N PRO A 526 3.89 -21.95 6.83
CA PRO A 526 4.96 -20.98 7.06
C PRO A 526 6.36 -21.53 6.77
N SER A 527 6.59 -22.83 7.02
CA SER A 527 7.86 -23.50 6.72
C SER A 527 8.11 -23.65 5.22
N SER A 528 7.08 -23.93 4.43
CA SER A 528 7.19 -24.02 2.96
C SER A 528 7.49 -22.64 2.35
N TRP A 529 6.87 -21.58 2.85
CA TRP A 529 7.16 -20.20 2.44
C TRP A 529 8.57 -19.75 2.81
N ALA A 530 9.01 -19.98 4.06
CA ALA A 530 10.39 -19.71 4.46
C ALA A 530 11.41 -20.46 3.59
N GLY A 531 11.14 -21.74 3.31
CA GLY A 531 11.97 -22.55 2.41
C GLY A 531 11.97 -22.06 0.96
N LEU A 532 10.86 -21.48 0.48
CA LEU A 532 10.83 -20.81 -0.82
C LEU A 532 11.78 -19.61 -0.84
N ILE A 533 11.77 -18.78 0.20
CA ILE A 533 12.66 -17.62 0.29
C ILE A 533 14.13 -18.04 0.23
N ASP A 534 14.51 -19.09 0.96
CA ASP A 534 15.89 -19.58 0.93
C ASP A 534 16.29 -20.13 -0.46
N ARG A 535 15.37 -20.75 -1.19
CA ARG A 535 15.59 -21.15 -2.59
C ARG A 535 15.71 -19.93 -3.51
N LEU A 536 14.83 -18.94 -3.34
CA LEU A 536 14.86 -17.68 -4.09
C LEU A 536 16.14 -16.89 -3.87
N ALA A 537 16.90 -17.13 -2.81
CA ALA A 537 18.20 -16.49 -2.57
C ALA A 537 19.35 -17.08 -3.41
N VAL A 538 19.22 -18.30 -3.93
CA VAL A 538 20.33 -19.02 -4.60
C VAL A 538 19.99 -19.63 -5.97
N ASP A 539 18.71 -19.85 -6.28
CA ASP A 539 18.23 -20.41 -7.56
C ASP A 539 17.81 -19.29 -8.53
N ASP A 540 18.62 -19.03 -9.55
CA ASP A 540 18.43 -17.92 -10.49
C ASP A 540 17.17 -18.08 -11.35
N ASP A 541 16.87 -19.30 -11.81
CA ASP A 541 15.70 -19.59 -12.64
C ASP A 541 14.41 -19.40 -11.84
N LEU A 542 14.40 -19.88 -10.59
CA LEU A 542 13.28 -19.69 -9.68
C LEU A 542 13.07 -18.21 -9.33
N PHE A 543 14.14 -17.46 -9.08
CA PHE A 543 14.04 -16.03 -8.80
C PHE A 543 13.58 -15.23 -10.01
N THR A 544 14.07 -15.53 -11.20
CA THR A 544 13.61 -14.92 -12.47
C THR A 544 12.11 -15.09 -12.64
N LYS A 545 11.63 -16.30 -12.39
CA LYS A 545 10.21 -16.64 -12.46
C LYS A 545 9.40 -15.87 -11.41
N PHE A 546 9.83 -15.89 -10.14
CA PHE A 546 9.18 -15.14 -9.06
C PHE A 546 9.10 -13.64 -9.36
N HIS A 547 10.22 -13.04 -9.77
CA HIS A 547 10.30 -11.62 -10.13
C HIS A 547 9.36 -11.26 -11.28
N ARG A 548 9.21 -12.15 -12.28
CA ARG A 548 8.25 -11.95 -13.36
C ARG A 548 6.82 -11.90 -12.84
N PHE A 549 6.43 -12.82 -11.95
CA PHE A 549 5.07 -12.83 -11.38
C PHE A 549 4.83 -11.67 -10.41
N TYR A 550 5.85 -11.28 -9.64
CA TYR A 550 5.82 -10.11 -8.76
C TYR A 550 5.31 -8.87 -9.52
N PHE A 551 5.86 -8.64 -10.71
CA PHE A 551 5.45 -7.57 -11.62
C PHE A 551 4.47 -7.99 -12.73
N ARG A 552 3.77 -9.13 -12.61
CA ARG A 552 2.70 -9.55 -13.57
C ARG A 552 3.14 -9.52 -15.04
N SER A 553 4.38 -9.93 -15.27
CA SER A 553 5.03 -10.05 -16.58
C SER A 553 5.22 -8.73 -17.36
N THR A 554 5.18 -7.57 -16.71
CA THR A 554 5.31 -6.26 -17.37
C THR A 554 6.69 -5.60 -17.20
N HIS A 555 7.47 -6.02 -16.20
CA HIS A 555 8.77 -5.43 -15.90
C HIS A 555 9.93 -6.39 -16.25
N GLU A 556 10.73 -6.04 -17.25
CA GLU A 556 12.02 -6.69 -17.54
C GLU A 556 13.14 -5.91 -16.85
N ASP A 557 13.42 -6.20 -15.57
CA ASP A 557 14.63 -5.74 -14.91
C ASP A 557 15.69 -6.84 -14.88
N ASN A 558 16.96 -6.44 -14.98
CA ASN A 558 18.14 -7.28 -14.77
C ASN A 558 18.35 -7.67 -13.30
N CYS A 559 17.35 -7.52 -12.42
CA CYS A 559 17.42 -7.80 -10.99
C CYS A 559 17.98 -9.20 -10.69
N VAL A 560 17.68 -10.18 -11.55
CA VAL A 560 18.21 -11.55 -11.49
C VAL A 560 19.75 -11.57 -11.45
N ASN A 561 20.39 -10.70 -12.24
CA ASN A 561 21.84 -10.60 -12.35
C ASN A 561 22.45 -9.58 -11.37
N ASP A 562 21.63 -8.90 -10.56
CA ASP A 562 22.06 -7.97 -9.53
C ASP A 562 21.85 -8.57 -8.13
N PRO A 563 22.92 -9.03 -7.46
CA PRO A 563 22.82 -9.60 -6.11
C PRO A 563 22.23 -8.64 -5.08
N ALA A 564 22.43 -7.33 -5.22
CA ALA A 564 21.87 -6.35 -4.30
C ALA A 564 20.36 -6.23 -4.49
N CYS A 565 19.90 -6.22 -5.75
CA CYS A 565 18.48 -6.24 -6.08
C CYS A 565 17.81 -7.50 -5.54
N ARG A 566 18.35 -8.69 -5.87
CA ARG A 566 17.83 -9.97 -5.36
C ARG A 566 17.77 -10.01 -3.84
N LYS A 567 18.82 -9.53 -3.15
CA LYS A 567 18.84 -9.47 -1.69
C LYS A 567 17.69 -8.61 -1.14
N LYS A 568 17.36 -7.49 -1.78
CA LYS A 568 16.23 -6.63 -1.38
C LYS A 568 14.89 -7.38 -1.42
N PHE A 569 14.60 -8.10 -2.52
CA PHE A 569 13.38 -8.90 -2.63
C PHE A 569 13.32 -10.00 -1.56
N VAL A 570 14.37 -10.83 -1.47
CA VAL A 570 14.46 -11.91 -0.49
C VAL A 570 14.33 -11.39 0.95
N CYS A 571 14.91 -10.22 1.21
CA CYS A 571 14.83 -9.53 2.50
C CYS A 571 13.39 -9.12 2.83
N GLY A 572 12.69 -8.44 1.91
CA GLY A 572 11.29 -8.05 2.10
C GLY A 572 10.38 -9.23 2.43
N LEU A 573 10.56 -10.37 1.75
CA LEU A 573 9.78 -11.58 2.03
C LEU A 573 10.00 -12.15 3.45
N LYS A 574 11.14 -11.87 4.09
CA LYS A 574 11.43 -12.26 5.49
C LYS A 574 10.93 -11.25 6.52
N ALA A 575 10.62 -10.02 6.10
CA ALA A 575 10.42 -8.89 6.99
C ALA A 575 8.94 -8.53 7.13
N ALA A 576 8.17 -9.34 7.87
CA ALA A 576 6.76 -9.02 8.18
C ALA A 576 6.59 -7.95 9.30
N LYS A 577 7.62 -7.11 9.49
CA LYS A 577 7.75 -6.12 10.57
C LYS A 577 8.56 -4.92 10.06
N SER A 578 7.90 -3.78 9.86
CA SER A 578 8.51 -2.59 9.27
C SER A 578 9.72 -2.06 10.05
N TYR A 579 10.69 -1.46 9.35
CA TYR A 579 11.90 -0.83 9.91
C TYR A 579 12.80 -1.78 10.72
N GLU A 580 12.79 -3.06 10.38
CA GLU A 580 13.62 -4.13 10.96
C GLU A 580 14.39 -4.93 9.89
N GLU A 581 14.48 -4.43 8.65
CA GLU A 581 15.14 -5.10 7.53
C GLU A 581 16.59 -5.47 7.87
N ASP A 582 17.32 -4.58 8.55
CA ASP A 582 18.68 -4.86 9.02
C ASP A 582 18.76 -6.11 9.91
N ASN A 583 17.76 -6.34 10.76
CA ASN A 583 17.68 -7.52 11.62
C ASN A 583 17.28 -8.77 10.84
N PHE A 584 16.24 -8.67 9.99
CA PHE A 584 15.74 -9.81 9.22
C PHE A 584 16.71 -10.25 8.12
N CYS A 585 17.63 -9.37 7.70
CA CYS A 585 18.47 -9.56 6.51
C CYS A 585 19.97 -9.60 6.80
N ALA A 586 20.38 -9.56 8.08
CA ALA A 586 21.76 -9.65 8.51
C ALA A 586 22.49 -10.93 8.05
N GLY A 587 21.75 -12.02 7.81
CA GLY A 587 22.29 -13.33 7.39
C GLY A 587 22.28 -13.59 5.88
N LEU A 588 21.82 -12.63 5.07
CA LEU A 588 21.69 -12.77 3.61
C LEU A 588 22.91 -12.24 2.84
#